data_AF-A0A256ZUM6-F1
#
_entry.id   AF-A0A256ZUM6-F1
#
_cell.length_a   1.000
_cell.length_b   1.000
_cell.length_c   1.000
_cell.angle_alpha   90.00
_cell.angle_beta   90.00
_cell.angle_gamma   90.00
#
_symmetry.space_group_name_H-M   'P 1'
#
loop_
_entity.id
_entity.type
_entity.pdbx_description
1 polymer ?
#
loop_
_entity_poly.entity_id
_entity_poly.type
_entity_poly.pdbx_seq_one_letter_code
_entity_poly.pdbx_strand_id
1 'polypeptide(L)'
;MVAIDFSEDRVKVIALVGCREHILKSQEFIKATKDFKHFREMGSRRKKQYFKVFPRKFSKIMGLLEVAKTYSSTESLQEDLDKLAPLIVIVDDKLFPTIRHPRKVRESRVKEKHRRKLITLADNLANYFRILLKTNPEKYRKEREKLEKP
;
A
#
# COMPACT_ATOMS: atom_id res chain seq x y z
N MET A 1 -12.75 1.93 0.72
CA MET A 1 -12.17 1.04 -0.32
C MET A 1 -10.77 0.69 0.10
N VAL A 2 -10.30 -0.52 -0.22
CA VAL A 2 -8.95 -0.97 0.13
C VAL A 2 -8.21 -1.43 -1.13
N ALA A 3 -6.90 -1.17 -1.19
CA ALA A 3 -5.98 -1.82 -2.11
C ALA A 3 -4.98 -2.69 -1.34
N ILE A 4 -4.71 -3.88 -1.88
CA ILE A 4 -3.74 -4.83 -1.39
C ILE A 4 -2.71 -5.08 -2.48
N ASP A 5 -1.45 -4.92 -2.13
CA ASP A 5 -0.31 -5.21 -3.00
C ASP A 5 0.75 -5.99 -2.21
N PHE A 6 1.67 -6.65 -2.89
CA PHE A 6 2.75 -7.37 -2.24
C PHE A 6 4.09 -7.17 -2.93
N SER A 7 5.15 -7.35 -2.15
CA SER A 7 6.51 -7.31 -2.62
C SER A 7 7.26 -8.50 -2.06
N GLU A 8 7.96 -9.23 -2.93
CA GLU A 8 8.71 -10.42 -2.55
C GLU A 8 10.08 -10.43 -3.22
N ASP A 9 11.11 -10.51 -2.39
CA ASP A 9 12.50 -10.77 -2.77
C ASP A 9 13.24 -11.22 -1.51
N ARG A 10 13.33 -12.55 -1.34
CA ARG A 10 13.76 -13.29 -0.13
C ARG A 10 12.88 -13.11 1.11
N VAL A 11 12.28 -11.94 1.27
CA VAL A 11 11.27 -11.64 2.28
C VAL A 11 10.00 -11.17 1.58
N LYS A 12 8.85 -11.59 2.11
CA LYS A 12 7.52 -11.23 1.63
C LYS A 12 6.91 -10.17 2.54
N VAL A 13 6.41 -9.10 1.92
CA VAL A 13 5.63 -8.06 2.60
C VAL A 13 4.38 -7.80 1.78
N ILE A 14 3.23 -7.83 2.45
CA ILE A 14 1.93 -7.49 1.88
C ILE A 14 1.52 -6.15 2.49
N ALA A 15 1.08 -5.20 1.68
CA ALA A 15 0.56 -3.92 2.13
C ALA A 15 -0.95 -3.84 1.91
N LEU A 16 -1.65 -3.30 2.90
CA LEU A 16 -3.06 -2.95 2.84
C LEU A 16 -3.18 -1.44 3.02
N VAL A 17 -3.79 -0.75 2.07
CA VAL A 17 -4.03 0.70 2.14
C VAL A 17 -5.48 0.98 1.81
N GLY A 18 -6.18 1.69 2.69
CA GLY A 18 -7.60 2.00 2.55
C GLY A 18 -7.91 3.47 2.67
N CYS A 19 -8.93 3.89 1.94
CA CYS A 19 -9.42 5.27 1.91
C CYS A 19 -10.88 5.29 1.46
N ARG A 20 -11.63 6.32 1.88
CA ARG A 20 -12.99 6.57 1.39
C ARG A 20 -12.96 7.01 -0.06
N GLU A 21 -13.91 6.53 -0.85
CA GLU A 21 -13.99 6.83 -2.29
C GLU A 21 -14.07 8.34 -2.59
N HIS A 22 -14.80 9.11 -1.78
CA HIS A 22 -14.91 10.56 -1.97
C HIS A 22 -13.59 11.29 -1.64
N ILE A 23 -12.80 10.78 -0.69
CA ILE A 23 -11.47 11.32 -0.37
C ILE A 23 -10.50 11.02 -1.52
N LEU A 24 -10.53 9.82 -2.11
CA LEU A 24 -9.70 9.49 -3.28
C LEU A 24 -9.92 10.44 -4.47
N LYS A 25 -11.12 11.01 -4.57
CA LYS A 25 -11.52 11.95 -5.63
C LYS A 25 -11.29 13.41 -5.24
N SER A 26 -10.92 13.69 -4.00
CA SER A 26 -10.73 15.06 -3.52
C SER A 26 -9.48 15.69 -4.11
N GLN A 27 -9.51 17.02 -4.27
CA GLN A 27 -8.34 17.78 -4.73
C GLN A 27 -7.17 17.68 -3.75
N GLU A 28 -7.47 17.59 -2.46
CA GLU A 28 -6.46 17.43 -1.41
C GLU A 28 -5.68 16.13 -1.59
N PHE A 29 -6.38 15.00 -1.78
CA PHE A 29 -5.75 13.71 -2.01
C PHE A 29 -4.95 13.70 -3.32
N ILE A 30 -5.50 14.27 -4.39
CA ILE A 30 -4.82 14.35 -5.70
C ILE A 30 -3.52 15.16 -5.58
N LYS A 31 -3.55 16.32 -4.89
CA LYS A 31 -2.36 17.15 -4.68
C LYS A 31 -1.33 16.44 -3.81
N ALA A 32 -1.77 15.82 -2.71
CA ALA A 32 -0.87 15.16 -1.77
C ALA A 32 -0.23 13.88 -2.37
N THR A 33 -0.91 13.23 -3.32
CA THR A 33 -0.43 12.02 -4.00
C THR A 33 0.26 12.27 -5.35
N LYS A 34 0.33 13.52 -5.83
CA LYS A 34 0.85 13.88 -7.16
C LYS A 34 2.24 13.32 -7.45
N ASP A 35 3.11 13.34 -6.45
CA ASP A 35 4.52 12.97 -6.59
C ASP A 35 4.80 11.48 -6.33
N PHE A 36 3.76 10.68 -6.01
CA PHE A 36 3.90 9.25 -5.87
C PHE A 36 3.96 8.60 -7.26
N LYS A 37 5.11 7.98 -7.53
CA LYS A 37 5.37 7.22 -8.75
C LYS A 37 5.31 5.73 -8.43
N HIS A 38 4.93 4.92 -9.40
CA HIS A 38 4.99 3.47 -9.20
C HIS A 38 6.42 3.03 -9.01
N PHE A 39 6.65 2.12 -8.06
CA PHE A 39 7.99 1.64 -7.76
C PHE A 39 8.63 1.00 -8.99
N ARG A 40 7.85 0.23 -9.75
CA ARG A 40 8.30 -0.51 -10.94
C ARG A 40 8.79 0.40 -12.07
N GLU A 41 8.29 1.64 -12.17
CA GLU A 41 8.64 2.60 -13.22
C GLU A 41 9.96 3.35 -12.96
N MET A 42 10.56 3.19 -11.77
CA MET A 42 11.77 3.93 -11.39
C MET A 42 13.05 3.13 -11.60
N GLY A 43 14.07 3.77 -12.17
CA GLY A 43 15.43 3.22 -12.22
C GLY A 43 16.04 3.01 -10.83
N SER A 44 17.00 2.09 -10.69
CA SER A 44 17.58 1.66 -9.40
C SER A 44 18.13 2.81 -8.53
N ARG A 45 18.87 3.77 -9.13
CA ARG A 45 19.37 4.97 -8.43
C ARG A 45 18.24 5.85 -7.90
N ARG A 46 17.19 6.03 -8.70
CA ARG A 46 16.00 6.82 -8.34
C ARG A 46 15.18 6.13 -7.24
N LYS A 47 15.06 4.80 -7.27
CA LYS A 47 14.41 4.01 -6.22
C LYS A 47 15.03 4.25 -4.84
N LYS A 48 16.37 4.23 -4.75
CA LYS A 48 17.09 4.51 -3.49
C LYS A 48 16.78 5.92 -2.96
N GLN A 49 16.81 6.93 -3.82
CA GLN A 49 16.49 8.30 -3.43
C GLN A 49 15.02 8.46 -3.03
N TYR A 50 14.11 7.85 -3.79
CA TYR A 50 12.68 7.87 -3.53
C TYR A 50 12.36 7.33 -2.14
N PHE A 51 12.95 6.19 -1.74
CA PHE A 51 12.69 5.62 -0.42
C PHE A 51 13.30 6.40 0.74
N LYS A 52 14.37 7.18 0.52
CA LYS A 52 14.86 8.09 1.55
C LYS A 52 13.82 9.16 1.91
N VAL A 53 13.05 9.61 0.93
CA VAL A 53 12.02 10.66 1.13
C VAL A 53 10.60 10.09 1.29
N PHE A 54 10.41 8.80 1.04
CA PHE A 54 9.10 8.15 1.08
C PHE A 54 8.39 8.30 2.43
N PRO A 55 9.02 8.02 3.60
CA PRO A 55 8.34 8.17 4.90
C PRO A 55 7.75 9.55 5.09
N ARG A 56 8.56 10.59 4.85
CA ARG A 56 8.12 11.99 4.97
C ARG A 56 6.98 12.32 4.02
N LYS A 57 6.96 11.76 2.80
CA LYS A 57 5.86 11.95 1.85
C LYS A 57 4.60 11.19 2.29
N PHE A 58 4.77 9.95 2.72
CA PHE A 58 3.67 9.08 3.15
C PHE A 58 2.99 9.61 4.41
N SER A 59 3.74 10.09 5.40
CA SER A 59 3.18 10.73 6.60
C SER A 59 2.25 11.90 6.29
N LYS A 60 2.48 12.65 5.20
CA LYS A 60 1.59 13.76 4.80
C LYS A 60 0.21 13.31 4.31
N ILE A 61 0.08 12.08 3.82
CA ILE A 61 -1.19 11.54 3.34
C ILE A 61 -1.88 10.64 4.37
N MET A 62 -1.21 10.29 5.49
CA MET A 62 -1.76 9.43 6.54
C MET A 62 -3.08 9.93 7.13
N GLY A 63 -3.26 11.25 7.20
CA GLY A 63 -4.54 11.86 7.65
C GLY A 63 -5.71 11.55 6.71
N LEU A 64 -5.44 11.29 5.44
CA LEU A 64 -6.45 11.03 4.39
C LEU A 64 -6.75 9.53 4.23
N LEU A 65 -5.87 8.67 4.73
CA LEU A 65 -6.05 7.21 4.68
C LEU A 65 -6.89 6.77 5.88
N GLU A 66 -7.74 5.77 5.70
CA GLU A 66 -8.46 5.14 6.82
C GLU A 66 -7.57 4.10 7.48
N VAL A 67 -6.88 3.30 6.68
CA VAL A 67 -6.00 2.21 7.13
C VAL A 67 -4.74 2.18 6.25
N ALA A 68 -3.60 1.87 6.86
CA ALA A 68 -2.35 1.59 6.18
C ALA A 68 -1.57 0.58 7.01
N LYS A 69 -1.40 -0.65 6.54
CA LYS A 69 -0.74 -1.72 7.30
C LYS A 69 0.11 -2.60 6.42
N THR A 70 1.09 -3.25 7.03
CA THR A 70 1.87 -4.30 6.39
C THR A 70 1.82 -5.61 7.16
N TYR A 71 1.89 -6.71 6.40
CA TYR A 71 1.78 -8.07 6.90
C TYR A 71 2.86 -8.93 6.27
N SER A 72 3.32 -9.94 7.00
CA SER A 72 4.18 -11.00 6.48
C SER A 72 3.39 -12.19 5.93
N SER A 73 2.10 -12.31 6.28
CA SER A 73 1.25 -13.45 5.94
C SER A 73 -0.13 -13.00 5.42
N THR A 74 -0.74 -13.85 4.61
CA THR A 74 -2.09 -13.61 4.06
C THR A 74 -3.19 -13.79 5.09
N GLU A 75 -2.92 -14.59 6.12
CA GLU A 75 -3.87 -14.94 7.18
C GLU A 75 -4.13 -13.73 8.07
N SER A 76 -3.08 -13.05 8.53
CA SER A 76 -3.20 -11.85 9.36
C SER A 76 -3.81 -10.68 8.60
N LEU A 77 -3.52 -10.57 7.31
CA LEU A 77 -4.18 -9.62 6.42
C LEU A 77 -5.69 -9.91 6.31
N GLN A 78 -6.07 -11.19 6.20
CA GLN A 78 -7.46 -11.59 6.06
C GLN A 78 -8.27 -11.26 7.33
N GLU A 79 -7.70 -11.50 8.52
CA GLU A 79 -8.34 -11.15 9.79
C GLU A 79 -8.69 -9.65 9.89
N ASP A 80 -7.77 -8.78 9.47
CA ASP A 80 -8.02 -7.34 9.43
C ASP A 80 -9.01 -6.97 8.32
N LEU A 81 -8.96 -7.65 7.18
CA LEU A 81 -9.90 -7.41 6.08
C LEU A 81 -11.33 -7.76 6.48
N ASP A 82 -11.52 -8.86 7.20
CA ASP A 82 -12.81 -9.32 7.71
C ASP A 82 -13.39 -8.32 8.72
N LYS A 83 -12.54 -7.77 9.60
CA LYS A 83 -12.92 -6.71 10.56
C LYS A 83 -13.26 -5.39 9.88
N LEU A 84 -12.46 -4.98 8.90
CA LEU A 84 -12.68 -3.73 8.16
C LEU A 84 -13.93 -3.80 7.27
N ALA A 85 -14.31 -4.99 6.83
CA ALA A 85 -15.44 -5.26 5.94
C ALA A 85 -15.57 -4.24 4.78
N PRO A 86 -14.49 -3.99 4.00
CA PRO A 86 -14.51 -2.93 3.01
C PRO A 86 -15.48 -3.24 1.86
N LEU A 87 -16.15 -2.20 1.34
CA LEU A 87 -17.11 -2.35 0.24
C LEU A 87 -16.48 -2.99 -1.02
N ILE A 88 -15.25 -2.60 -1.33
CA ILE A 88 -14.47 -3.06 -2.49
C ILE A 88 -13.01 -3.22 -2.06
N VAL A 89 -12.41 -4.33 -2.49
CA VAL A 89 -10.99 -4.64 -2.31
C VAL A 89 -10.33 -4.77 -3.67
N ILE A 90 -9.34 -3.95 -3.94
CA ILE A 90 -8.47 -4.09 -5.10
C ILE A 90 -7.28 -4.95 -4.68
N VAL A 91 -6.95 -5.99 -5.44
CA VAL A 91 -5.91 -6.95 -5.06
C VAL A 91 -4.93 -7.13 -6.21
N ASP A 92 -3.62 -7.11 -5.92
CA ASP A 92 -2.58 -7.55 -6.84
C ASP A 92 -2.94 -8.93 -7.44
N ASP A 93 -2.71 -9.08 -8.74
CA ASP A 93 -3.17 -10.25 -9.50
C ASP A 93 -2.66 -11.58 -8.95
N LYS A 94 -1.49 -11.59 -8.31
CA LYS A 94 -0.88 -12.79 -7.71
C LYS A 94 -1.46 -13.12 -6.34
N LEU A 95 -1.93 -12.12 -5.58
CA LEU A 95 -2.66 -12.34 -4.33
C LEU A 95 -4.17 -12.55 -4.53
N PHE A 96 -4.71 -12.20 -5.69
CA PHE A 96 -6.13 -12.34 -5.98
C PHE A 96 -6.76 -13.70 -5.59
N PRO A 97 -6.16 -14.87 -5.88
CA PRO A 97 -6.77 -16.15 -5.51
C PRO A 97 -6.79 -16.40 -4.00
N THR A 98 -5.85 -15.84 -3.23
CA THR A 98 -5.71 -16.12 -1.79
C THR A 98 -6.61 -15.25 -0.91
N ILE A 99 -6.94 -14.02 -1.35
CA ILE A 99 -7.78 -13.11 -0.58
C ILE A 99 -9.24 -13.57 -0.60
N ARG A 100 -9.83 -13.84 0.56
CA ARG A 100 -11.22 -14.29 0.72
C ARG A 100 -12.13 -13.09 1.02
N HIS A 101 -12.41 -12.28 0.00
CA HIS A 101 -13.39 -11.19 0.13
C HIS A 101 -14.40 -11.28 -1.02
N PRO A 102 -15.72 -11.20 -0.76
CA PRO A 102 -16.74 -11.37 -1.79
C PRO A 102 -16.67 -10.30 -2.89
N ARG A 103 -16.29 -9.07 -2.52
CA ARG A 103 -16.23 -7.92 -3.44
C ARG A 103 -14.79 -7.51 -3.74
N LYS A 104 -14.03 -8.41 -4.37
CA LYS A 104 -12.63 -8.17 -4.78
C LYS A 104 -12.46 -7.99 -6.29
N VAL A 105 -11.55 -7.11 -6.69
CA VAL A 105 -11.22 -6.80 -8.09
C VAL A 105 -9.71 -6.92 -8.29
N ARG A 106 -9.31 -7.53 -9.41
CA ARG A 106 -7.91 -7.61 -9.86
C ARG A 106 -7.35 -6.23 -10.16
N GLU A 107 -6.13 -5.93 -9.73
CA GLU A 107 -5.48 -4.64 -10.00
C GLU A 107 -5.40 -4.32 -11.49
N SER A 108 -5.18 -5.34 -12.33
CA SER A 108 -5.07 -5.19 -13.79
C SER A 108 -6.37 -4.76 -14.46
N ARG A 109 -7.51 -4.93 -13.77
CA ARG A 109 -8.83 -4.53 -14.27
C ARG A 109 -9.23 -3.11 -13.84
N VAL A 110 -8.45 -2.46 -12.97
CA VAL A 110 -8.76 -1.12 -12.48
C VAL A 110 -8.31 -0.08 -13.49
N LYS A 111 -9.28 0.63 -14.09
CA LYS A 111 -9.02 1.68 -15.08
C LYS A 111 -9.01 3.07 -14.46
N GLU A 112 -9.74 3.28 -13.37
CA GLU A 112 -9.94 4.59 -12.80
C GLU A 112 -8.67 5.15 -12.16
N LYS A 113 -8.28 6.35 -12.57
CA LYS A 113 -7.02 7.00 -12.15
C LYS A 113 -6.88 7.15 -10.64
N HIS A 114 -7.97 7.48 -9.93
CA HIS A 114 -7.96 7.66 -8.47
C HIS A 114 -7.73 6.32 -7.74
N ARG A 115 -8.35 5.22 -8.20
CA ARG A 115 -8.12 3.88 -7.66
C ARG A 115 -6.70 3.40 -7.95
N ARG A 116 -6.17 3.68 -9.14
CA ARG A 116 -4.76 3.40 -9.47
C ARG A 116 -3.79 4.09 -8.52
N LYS A 117 -4.12 5.27 -7.98
CA LYS A 117 -3.29 5.91 -6.95
C LYS A 117 -3.29 5.15 -5.64
N LEU A 118 -4.43 4.61 -5.21
CA LEU A 118 -4.47 3.76 -4.02
C LEU A 118 -3.60 2.51 -4.20
N ILE A 119 -3.63 1.89 -5.40
CA ILE A 119 -2.72 0.79 -5.77
C ILE A 119 -1.25 1.25 -5.71
N THR A 120 -0.91 2.40 -6.31
CA THR A 120 0.45 2.96 -6.23
C THR A 120 0.94 3.15 -4.79
N LEU A 121 0.05 3.53 -3.88
CA LEU A 121 0.39 3.68 -2.46
C LEU A 121 0.66 2.33 -1.80
N ALA A 122 -0.17 1.32 -2.05
CA ALA A 122 0.04 -0.04 -1.56
C ALA A 122 1.34 -0.65 -2.10
N ASP A 123 1.60 -0.58 -3.41
CA ASP A 123 2.85 -1.03 -4.06
C ASP A 123 4.08 -0.40 -3.39
N ASN A 124 4.06 0.92 -3.23
CA ASN A 124 5.18 1.65 -2.64
C ASN A 124 5.39 1.30 -1.17
N LEU A 125 4.31 1.14 -0.40
CA LEU A 125 4.37 0.76 1.01
C LEU A 125 4.96 -0.65 1.18
N ALA A 126 4.49 -1.62 0.38
CA ALA A 126 5.01 -2.98 0.38
C ALA A 126 6.49 -3.01 0.04
N ASN A 127 6.91 -2.31 -1.03
CA ASN A 127 8.32 -2.27 -1.43
C ASN A 127 9.20 -1.54 -0.41
N TYR A 128 8.72 -0.44 0.19
CA TYR A 128 9.46 0.29 1.21
C TYR A 128 9.78 -0.61 2.41
N PHE A 129 8.75 -1.25 2.97
CA PHE A 129 8.89 -2.12 4.12
C PHE A 129 9.66 -3.40 3.81
N ARG A 130 9.51 -3.98 2.61
CA ARG A 130 10.35 -5.11 2.18
C ARG A 130 11.83 -4.76 2.19
N ILE A 131 12.19 -3.59 1.64
CA ILE A 131 13.59 -3.15 1.59
C ILE A 131 14.11 -2.86 2.99
N LEU A 132 13.32 -2.21 3.85
CA LEU A 132 13.69 -2.00 5.24
C LEU A 132 13.90 -3.33 5.98
N LEU A 133 12.96 -4.26 5.87
CA LEU A 133 13.06 -5.56 6.53
C LEU A 133 14.33 -6.32 6.10
N LYS A 134 14.68 -6.25 4.82
CA LYS A 134 15.88 -6.87 4.25
C LYS A 134 17.19 -6.19 4.70
N THR A 135 17.18 -4.88 4.92
CA THR A 135 18.42 -4.10 5.12
C THR A 135 18.65 -3.66 6.57
N ASN A 136 17.59 -3.39 7.32
CA ASN A 136 17.63 -2.91 8.69
C ASN A 136 16.31 -3.26 9.43
N PRO A 137 16.21 -4.46 10.01
CA PRO A 137 15.02 -4.93 10.75
C PRO A 137 14.63 -4.04 11.95
N GLU A 138 15.59 -3.41 12.62
CA GLU A 138 15.31 -2.51 13.74
C GLU A 138 14.60 -1.23 13.27
N LYS A 139 15.06 -0.67 12.15
CA LYS A 139 14.38 0.46 11.52
C LYS A 139 13.00 0.08 10.99
N TYR A 140 12.83 -1.15 10.49
CA TYR A 140 11.52 -1.66 10.07
C TYR A 140 10.48 -1.55 11.19
N ARG A 141 10.80 -1.99 12.42
CA ARG A 141 9.88 -1.88 13.57
C ARG A 141 9.48 -0.43 13.85
N LYS A 142 10.46 0.47 13.94
CA LYS A 142 10.23 1.90 14.23
C LYS A 142 9.42 2.62 13.14
N GLU A 143 9.61 2.26 11.87
CA GLU A 143 8.88 2.87 10.76
C GLU A 143 7.45 2.32 10.68
N ARG A 144 7.22 1.05 11.05
CA ARG A 144 5.87 0.49 11.14
C ARG A 144 5.02 1.25 12.15
N GLU A 145 5.55 1.50 13.35
CA GLU A 145 4.84 2.28 14.38
C GLU A 145 4.45 3.70 13.92
N LYS A 146 5.20 4.28 12.97
CA LYS A 146 4.96 5.66 12.48
C LYS A 146 4.05 5.73 11.26
N LEU A 147 4.14 4.73 10.37
CA LEU A 147 3.50 4.76 9.06
C LEU A 147 2.33 3.79 8.96
N GLU A 148 2.12 2.94 9.96
CA GLU A 148 0.91 2.13 10.04
C GLU A 148 -0.23 2.90 10.72
N LYS A 149 -1.44 2.70 10.19
CA LYS A 149 -2.69 3.22 10.74
C LYS A 149 -3.67 2.05 10.87
N PRO A 150 -4.27 1.87 12.06
CA PRO A 150 -5.21 0.79 12.34
C PRO A 150 -6.37 0.71 11.36
#